data_AF-A0AB74CWH4-F1
#
_entry.id   AF-A0AB74CWH4-F1
#
_cell.length_a   1.000
_cell.length_b   1.000
_cell.length_c   1.000
_cell.angle_alpha   90.00
_cell.angle_beta   90.00
_cell.angle_gamma   90.00
#
_symmetry.space_group_name_H-M   'P 1'
#
loop_
_entity.id
_entity.type
_entity.pdbx_description
1 polymer ?
#
loop_
_entity_poly.entity_id
_entity_poly.type
_entity_poly.pdbx_seq_one_letter_code
_entity_poly.pdbx_strand_id
1 'polypeptide(L)'
;MKKIIFRGLIVVIALSIGGKILMDRREKDNEELRTIQTDLANYLYNHYEIFRENPEQSEELDKAYNGGKGDLSTQEYLDKSLEIREYSKIKKIEFTGFSVTPMKSLEVHFEINDLLSHTATLGVKSAETGQWIYRIDSGIEKPGQDHYLSRKDQETNMSIPMNIVTFYDGGID
;
A
#
# COMPACT_ATOMS: atom_id res chain seq x y z
N MET A 1 7.33 7.86 -25.96
CA MET A 1 6.42 6.93 -25.25
C MET A 1 6.85 5.50 -25.53
N LYS A 2 7.57 4.85 -24.60
CA LYS A 2 7.93 3.43 -24.71
C LYS A 2 6.76 2.60 -24.19
N LYS A 3 6.16 1.76 -25.05
CA LYS A 3 5.15 0.78 -24.63
C LYS A 3 5.86 -0.34 -23.86
N ILE A 4 5.72 -0.36 -22.54
CA ILE A 4 6.16 -1.47 -21.70
C ILE A 4 5.14 -2.59 -21.89
N ILE A 5 5.52 -3.65 -22.61
CA ILE A 5 4.70 -4.84 -22.79
C ILE A 5 4.92 -5.71 -21.55
N PHE A 6 4.05 -5.57 -20.55
CA PHE A 6 4.08 -6.33 -19.30
C PHE A 6 3.82 -7.82 -19.60
N ARG A 7 4.85 -8.66 -19.43
CA ARG A 7 4.77 -10.13 -19.50
C ARG A 7 5.13 -10.71 -18.13
N GLY A 8 4.21 -10.58 -17.16
CA GLY A 8 4.41 -11.11 -15.81
C GLY A 8 4.07 -12.59 -15.70
N LEU A 9 4.81 -13.33 -14.85
CA LEU A 9 4.54 -14.72 -14.51
C LEU A 9 3.53 -14.76 -13.34
N ILE A 10 2.38 -15.42 -13.54
CA ILE A 10 1.39 -15.67 -12.48
C ILE A 10 1.89 -16.84 -11.63
N VAL A 11 2.12 -16.61 -10.34
CA VAL A 11 2.51 -17.67 -9.39
C VAL A 11 1.28 -18.07 -8.59
N VAL A 12 0.83 -19.32 -8.77
CA VAL A 12 -0.27 -19.91 -8.00
C VAL A 12 0.30 -20.48 -6.70
N ILE A 13 -0.02 -19.88 -5.56
CA ILE A 13 0.33 -20.44 -4.24
C ILE A 13 -0.62 -21.62 -4.00
N ALA A 14 -0.08 -22.85 -4.08
CA ALA A 14 -0.84 -24.08 -3.86
C ALA A 14 -0.53 -24.66 -2.48
N LEU A 15 -1.42 -24.48 -1.51
CA LEU A 15 -1.34 -25.13 -0.19
C LEU A 15 -2.19 -26.40 -0.18
N SER A 16 -1.55 -27.58 -0.08
CA SER A 16 -2.22 -28.87 0.10
C SER A 16 -1.47 -29.77 1.10
N ILE A 17 -2.26 -30.45 1.94
CA ILE A 17 -2.02 -30.95 3.31
C ILE A 17 -1.15 -32.24 3.37
N GLY A 18 -0.25 -32.40 4.37
CA GLY A 18 0.48 -33.66 4.63
C GLY A 18 1.51 -33.71 5.78
N GLY A 19 1.05 -33.91 7.03
CA GLY A 19 1.72 -34.38 8.27
C GLY A 19 3.14 -33.93 8.64
N LYS A 20 4.17 -34.51 8.01
CA LYS A 20 5.59 -34.38 8.43
C LYS A 20 6.41 -33.46 7.53
N ILE A 21 6.00 -33.33 6.28
CA ILE A 21 6.46 -32.29 5.35
C ILE A 21 5.82 -30.94 5.74
N LEU A 22 4.83 -30.93 6.63
CA LEU A 22 4.15 -29.71 7.07
C LEU A 22 5.01 -28.81 7.96
N MET A 23 5.93 -29.34 8.78
CA MET A 23 6.76 -28.50 9.64
C MET A 23 7.78 -27.73 8.82
N ASP A 24 8.59 -28.42 8.01
CA ASP A 24 9.57 -27.78 7.11
C ASP A 24 8.89 -26.87 6.08
N ARG A 25 7.70 -27.24 5.58
CA ARG A 25 6.92 -26.34 4.71
C ARG A 25 6.38 -25.13 5.47
N ARG A 26 5.88 -25.29 6.69
CA ARG A 26 5.36 -24.17 7.47
C ARG A 26 6.46 -23.20 7.87
N GLU A 27 7.64 -23.69 8.22
CA GLU A 27 8.80 -22.83 8.48
C GLU A 27 9.21 -22.07 7.23
N LYS A 28 9.29 -22.76 6.09
CA LYS A 28 9.56 -22.12 4.79
C LYS A 28 8.47 -21.13 4.37
N ASP A 29 7.19 -21.46 4.55
CA ASP A 29 6.06 -20.60 4.22
C ASP A 29 6.11 -19.34 5.11
N ASN A 30 6.43 -19.50 6.40
CA ASN A 30 6.63 -18.37 7.31
C ASN A 30 7.82 -17.49 6.90
N GLU A 31 8.94 -18.07 6.45
CA GLU A 31 10.07 -17.31 5.89
C GLU A 31 9.68 -16.56 4.61
N GLU A 32 8.89 -17.17 3.72
CA GLU A 32 8.38 -16.53 2.51
C GLU A 32 7.44 -15.37 2.87
N LEU A 33 6.52 -15.55 3.82
CA LEU A 33 5.65 -14.49 4.32
C LEU A 33 6.43 -13.36 5.01
N ARG A 34 7.49 -13.70 5.76
CA ARG A 34 8.39 -12.70 6.37
C ARG A 34 9.13 -11.89 5.31
N THR A 35 9.57 -12.55 4.25
CA THR A 35 10.24 -11.91 3.11
C THR A 35 9.27 -10.95 2.39
N ILE A 36 8.04 -11.38 2.15
CA ILE A 36 6.98 -10.55 1.55
C ILE A 36 6.70 -9.31 2.41
N GLN A 37 6.54 -9.47 3.71
CA GLN A 37 6.32 -8.34 4.62
C GLN A 37 7.49 -7.35 4.61
N THR A 38 8.73 -7.86 4.61
CA THR A 38 9.94 -7.02 4.59
C THR A 38 10.04 -6.24 3.27
N ASP A 39 9.79 -6.88 2.15
CA ASP A 39 9.84 -6.28 0.82
C ASP A 39 8.73 -5.24 0.64
N LEU A 40 7.49 -5.57 1.04
CA LEU A 40 6.37 -4.62 1.05
C LEU A 40 6.62 -3.42 1.97
N ALA A 41 7.17 -3.63 3.16
CA ALA A 41 7.49 -2.54 4.08
C ALA A 41 8.55 -1.60 3.46
N ASN A 42 9.61 -2.16 2.86
CA ASN A 42 10.60 -1.37 2.12
C ASN A 42 9.97 -0.59 0.96
N TYR A 43 9.08 -1.23 0.19
CA TYR A 43 8.37 -0.59 -0.91
C TYR A 43 7.50 0.59 -0.42
N LEU A 44 6.69 0.38 0.62
CA LEU A 44 5.87 1.44 1.22
C LEU A 44 6.74 2.60 1.71
N TYR A 45 7.79 2.30 2.49
CA TYR A 45 8.66 3.32 3.06
C TYR A 45 9.36 4.17 2.01
N ASN A 46 9.74 3.58 0.89
CA ASN A 46 10.51 4.26 -0.15
C ASN A 46 9.64 5.00 -1.18
N HIS A 47 8.45 4.49 -1.47
CA HIS A 47 7.60 4.97 -2.55
C HIS A 47 6.40 5.80 -2.09
N TYR A 48 6.01 5.71 -0.80
CA TYR A 48 4.79 6.33 -0.30
C TYR A 48 5.00 7.23 0.92
N GLU A 49 4.05 8.15 1.07
CA GLU A 49 3.88 9.05 2.21
C GLU A 49 2.39 9.21 2.51
N ILE A 50 2.10 9.78 3.68
CA ILE A 50 0.72 10.01 4.12
C ILE A 50 0.42 11.48 3.91
N PHE A 51 -0.73 11.80 3.32
CA PHE A 51 -1.25 13.16 3.33
C PHE A 51 -2.60 13.22 4.03
N ARG A 52 -2.92 14.40 4.55
CA ARG A 52 -4.27 14.80 4.95
C ARG A 52 -4.56 16.17 4.37
N GLU A 53 -5.82 16.49 4.18
CA GLU A 53 -6.23 17.85 3.84
C GLU A 53 -6.47 18.63 5.13
N ASN A 54 -6.08 19.90 5.15
CA ASN A 54 -6.39 20.78 6.26
C ASN A 54 -7.90 21.07 6.27
N PRO A 55 -8.67 20.70 7.31
CA PRO A 55 -10.13 20.81 7.27
C PRO A 55 -10.64 22.25 7.11
N GLU A 56 -10.00 23.21 7.77
CA GLU A 56 -10.39 24.62 7.70
C GLU A 56 -10.13 25.19 6.31
N GLN A 57 -8.94 24.94 5.76
CA GLN A 57 -8.59 25.39 4.42
C GLN A 57 -9.40 24.69 3.33
N SER A 58 -9.72 23.40 3.51
CA SER A 58 -10.58 22.65 2.60
C SER A 58 -11.99 23.22 2.56
N GLU A 59 -12.57 23.55 3.72
CA GLU A 59 -13.92 24.13 3.78
C GLU A 59 -13.97 25.52 3.14
N GLU A 60 -12.94 26.36 3.36
CA GLU A 60 -12.82 27.65 2.68
C GLU A 60 -12.67 27.50 1.17
N LEU A 61 -11.87 26.53 0.72
CA LEU A 61 -11.66 26.22 -0.69
C LEU A 61 -12.94 25.74 -1.38
N ASP A 62 -13.68 24.84 -0.74
CA ASP A 62 -14.96 24.32 -1.24
C ASP A 62 -16.01 25.43 -1.39
N LYS A 63 -16.09 26.33 -0.40
CA LYS A 63 -16.97 27.51 -0.47
C LYS A 63 -16.58 28.44 -1.61
N ALA A 64 -15.28 28.68 -1.81
CA ALA A 64 -14.78 29.52 -2.90
C ALA A 64 -15.02 28.91 -4.28
N TYR A 65 -14.96 27.57 -4.41
CA TYR A 65 -15.27 26.88 -5.67
C TYR A 65 -16.78 26.74 -5.93
N ASN A 66 -17.57 26.50 -4.88
CA ASN A 66 -19.04 26.39 -4.91
C ASN A 66 -19.55 25.50 -6.07
N GLY A 67 -18.96 24.31 -6.22
CA GLY A 67 -19.31 23.37 -7.30
C GLY A 67 -19.11 23.94 -8.72
N GLY A 68 -18.11 24.80 -8.90
CA GLY A 68 -17.80 25.46 -10.18
C GLY A 68 -18.63 26.72 -10.47
N LYS A 69 -19.40 27.21 -9.48
CA LYS A 69 -20.18 28.45 -9.58
C LYS A 69 -19.61 29.60 -8.74
N GLY A 70 -18.49 29.35 -8.07
CA GLY A 70 -17.83 30.32 -7.21
C GLY A 70 -16.75 31.13 -7.94
N ASP A 71 -15.83 31.68 -7.15
CA ASP A 71 -14.77 32.57 -7.60
C ASP A 71 -13.55 31.83 -8.17
N LEU A 72 -13.46 30.52 -7.96
CA LEU A 72 -12.39 29.67 -8.47
C LEU A 72 -12.84 28.88 -9.71
N SER A 73 -11.96 28.85 -10.72
CA SER A 73 -12.06 27.85 -11.78
C SER A 73 -11.75 26.45 -11.26
N THR A 74 -12.13 25.42 -12.02
CA THR A 74 -11.81 24.03 -11.68
C THR A 74 -10.31 23.80 -11.56
N GLN A 75 -9.49 24.43 -12.41
CA GLN A 75 -8.04 24.25 -12.34
C GLN A 75 -7.46 24.90 -11.07
N GLU A 76 -7.88 26.12 -10.74
CA GLU A 76 -7.43 26.79 -9.51
C GLU A 76 -7.86 26.03 -8.25
N TYR A 77 -9.06 25.44 -8.26
CA TYR A 77 -9.51 24.58 -7.17
C TYR A 77 -8.61 23.34 -7.01
N LEU A 78 -8.27 22.67 -8.12
CA LEU A 78 -7.39 21.51 -8.09
C LEU A 78 -5.98 21.87 -7.60
N ASP A 79 -5.40 22.95 -8.12
CA ASP A 79 -4.06 23.40 -7.74
C ASP A 79 -4.01 23.76 -6.24
N LYS A 80 -5.00 24.52 -5.76
CA LYS A 80 -5.12 24.86 -4.33
C LYS A 80 -5.38 23.64 -3.45
N SER A 81 -6.18 22.68 -3.91
CA SER A 81 -6.41 21.41 -3.19
C SER A 81 -5.12 20.63 -2.99
N LEU A 82 -4.17 20.69 -3.93
CA LEU A 82 -2.84 20.11 -3.76
C LEU A 82 -2.00 20.89 -2.73
N GLU A 83 -2.09 22.22 -2.72
CA GLU A 83 -1.32 23.09 -1.82
C GLU A 83 -1.71 22.95 -0.34
N ILE A 84 -2.98 22.66 -0.05
CA ILE A 84 -3.48 22.51 1.33
C ILE A 84 -3.19 21.12 1.94
N ARG A 85 -2.50 20.24 1.22
CA ARG A 85 -2.16 18.90 1.69
C ARG A 85 -1.00 18.96 2.67
N GLU A 86 -1.22 18.37 3.84
CA GLU A 86 -0.20 18.21 4.85
C GLU A 86 0.38 16.79 4.77
N TYR A 87 1.65 16.72 4.39
CA TYR A 87 2.36 15.45 4.20
C TYR A 87 3.11 15.02 5.46
N SER A 88 3.09 13.72 5.73
CA SER A 88 3.77 13.10 6.87
C SER A 88 4.40 11.76 6.49
N LYS A 89 5.49 11.44 7.19
CA LYS A 89 6.27 10.23 6.94
C LYS A 89 5.58 9.00 7.53
N ILE A 90 5.84 7.84 6.91
CA ILE A 90 5.58 6.53 7.51
C ILE A 90 6.53 6.33 8.70
N LYS A 91 5.95 6.15 9.88
CA LYS A 91 6.64 5.96 11.17
C LYS A 91 6.35 4.59 11.79
N LYS A 92 5.30 3.91 11.34
CA LYS A 92 4.90 2.57 11.76
C LYS A 92 4.19 1.86 10.61
N ILE A 93 4.53 0.58 10.39
CA ILE A 93 3.83 -0.36 9.52
C ILE A 93 3.56 -1.60 10.36
N GLU A 94 2.30 -1.99 10.50
CA GLU A 94 1.89 -3.18 11.24
C GLU A 94 1.15 -4.12 10.30
N PHE A 95 1.73 -5.27 10.03
CA PHE A 95 1.05 -6.32 9.28
C PHE A 95 0.04 -7.02 10.18
N THR A 96 -1.18 -7.20 9.68
CA THR A 96 -2.31 -7.70 10.48
C THR A 96 -2.86 -9.03 9.99
N GLY A 97 -2.51 -9.47 8.78
CA GLY A 97 -2.97 -10.75 8.28
C GLY A 97 -2.61 -11.04 6.83
N PHE A 98 -2.92 -12.27 6.43
CA PHE A 98 -2.84 -12.74 5.06
C PHE A 98 -4.13 -13.45 4.68
N SER A 99 -4.58 -13.28 3.44
CA SER A 99 -5.72 -14.05 2.91
C SER A 99 -5.46 -14.48 1.47
N VAL A 100 -6.14 -15.53 1.01
CA VAL A 100 -6.15 -15.90 -0.42
C VAL A 100 -7.44 -15.47 -1.07
N THR A 101 -7.35 -14.68 -2.15
CA THR A 101 -8.53 -14.29 -2.92
C THR A 101 -9.10 -15.47 -3.71
N PRO A 102 -10.36 -15.41 -4.16
CA PRO A 102 -10.93 -16.42 -5.06
C PRO A 102 -10.11 -16.63 -6.35
N MET A 103 -9.32 -15.64 -6.77
CA MET A 103 -8.42 -15.69 -7.92
C MET A 103 -7.04 -16.27 -7.59
N LYS A 104 -6.87 -16.88 -6.41
CA LYS A 104 -5.61 -17.46 -5.90
C LYS A 104 -4.46 -16.46 -5.82
N SER A 105 -4.76 -15.20 -5.55
CA SER A 105 -3.77 -14.18 -5.24
C SER A 105 -3.64 -14.03 -3.73
N LEU A 106 -2.44 -13.71 -3.24
CA LEU A 106 -2.22 -13.43 -1.83
C LEU A 106 -2.57 -11.97 -1.55
N GLU A 107 -3.36 -11.73 -0.52
CA GLU A 107 -3.59 -10.42 0.06
C GLU A 107 -2.80 -10.30 1.37
N VAL A 108 -2.18 -9.14 1.54
CA VAL A 108 -1.44 -8.77 2.74
C VAL A 108 -2.16 -7.58 3.35
N HIS A 109 -2.64 -7.74 4.57
CA HIS A 109 -3.34 -6.70 5.33
C HIS A 109 -2.35 -6.00 6.24
N PHE A 110 -2.40 -4.67 6.27
CA PHE A 110 -1.51 -3.87 7.09
C PHE A 110 -2.11 -2.53 7.48
N GLU A 111 -1.56 -1.98 8.55
CA GLU A 111 -1.87 -0.65 9.05
C GLU A 111 -0.63 0.24 9.00
N ILE A 112 -0.81 1.52 8.67
CA ILE A 112 0.24 2.52 8.64
C ILE A 112 -0.08 3.61 9.67
N ASN A 113 0.87 3.89 10.55
CA ASN A 113 0.80 4.92 11.59
C ASN A 113 -0.44 4.84 12.50
N ASP A 114 -1.11 3.69 12.59
CA ASP A 114 -2.41 3.53 13.27
C ASP A 114 -3.53 4.42 12.70
N LEU A 115 -3.36 4.88 11.46
CA LEU A 115 -4.27 5.81 10.76
C LEU A 115 -4.90 5.19 9.52
N LEU A 116 -4.15 4.34 8.82
CA LEU A 116 -4.52 3.82 7.50
C LEU A 116 -4.51 2.31 7.51
N SER A 117 -5.66 1.69 7.23
CA SER A 117 -5.74 0.26 6.98
C SER A 117 -5.81 0.01 5.47
N HIS A 118 -4.90 -0.83 4.97
CA HIS A 118 -4.72 -1.11 3.56
C HIS A 118 -4.50 -2.60 3.31
N THR A 119 -4.77 -2.99 2.06
CA THR A 119 -4.50 -4.32 1.55
C THR A 119 -3.60 -4.22 0.31
N ALA A 120 -2.55 -5.03 0.27
CA ALA A 120 -1.75 -5.22 -0.92
C ALA A 120 -2.02 -6.61 -1.51
N THR A 121 -2.40 -6.66 -2.78
CA THR A 121 -2.53 -7.93 -3.50
C THR A 121 -1.23 -8.25 -4.24
N LEU A 122 -0.73 -9.47 -4.04
CA LEU A 122 0.36 -10.08 -4.79
C LEU A 122 -0.23 -11.10 -5.76
N GLY A 123 -0.16 -10.81 -7.05
CA GLY A 123 -0.58 -11.75 -8.10
C GLY A 123 0.52 -12.07 -9.12
N VAL A 124 1.60 -11.28 -9.17
CA VAL A 124 2.57 -11.32 -10.26
C VAL A 124 3.97 -10.99 -9.74
N LYS A 125 4.98 -11.75 -10.20
CA LYS A 125 6.39 -11.36 -10.09
C LYS A 125 6.85 -10.68 -11.38
N SER A 126 7.68 -9.66 -11.23
CA SER A 126 8.38 -9.04 -12.35
C SER A 126 9.26 -10.07 -13.06
N ALA A 127 9.10 -10.22 -14.37
CA ALA A 127 9.95 -11.11 -15.16
C ALA A 127 11.39 -10.59 -15.28
N GLU A 128 11.60 -9.29 -15.06
CA GLU A 128 12.91 -8.64 -15.18
C GLU A 128 13.70 -8.71 -13.87
N THR A 129 13.03 -8.52 -12.73
CA THR A 129 13.68 -8.44 -11.42
C THR A 129 13.41 -9.64 -10.52
N GLY A 130 12.42 -10.47 -10.85
CA GLY A 130 11.97 -11.58 -9.99
C GLY A 130 11.24 -11.14 -8.71
N GLN A 131 11.10 -9.84 -8.48
CA GLN A 131 10.45 -9.28 -7.28
C GLN A 131 8.93 -9.27 -7.41
N TRP A 132 8.24 -9.28 -6.28
CA TRP A 132 6.78 -9.16 -6.24
C TRP A 132 6.32 -7.76 -6.66
N ILE A 133 5.22 -7.71 -7.41
CA ILE A 133 4.57 -6.46 -7.78
C ILE A 133 3.37 -6.28 -6.88
N TYR A 134 3.46 -5.31 -5.98
CA TYR A 134 2.40 -4.99 -5.03
C TYR A 134 1.36 -4.07 -5.68
N ARG A 135 0.09 -4.50 -5.61
CA ARG A 135 -1.06 -3.65 -5.91
C ARG A 135 -1.69 -3.25 -4.59
N ILE A 136 -1.36 -2.06 -4.12
CA ILE A 136 -1.93 -1.48 -2.90
C ILE A 136 -3.28 -0.86 -3.26
N ASP A 137 -4.29 -1.05 -2.42
CA ASP A 137 -5.61 -0.41 -2.52
C ASP A 137 -5.59 1.10 -2.21
N SER A 138 -4.49 1.78 -2.53
CA SER A 138 -4.33 3.22 -2.36
C SER A 138 -5.27 3.96 -3.31
N GLY A 139 -6.06 4.89 -2.78
CA GLY A 139 -7.02 5.70 -3.55
C GLY A 139 -8.48 5.28 -3.41
N ILE A 140 -8.80 4.31 -2.56
CA ILE A 140 -10.18 4.04 -2.14
C ILE A 140 -10.48 4.92 -0.92
N GLU A 141 -11.28 5.97 -1.11
CA GLU A 141 -11.80 6.77 0.00
C GLU A 141 -12.72 5.89 0.86
N LYS A 142 -12.37 5.73 2.15
CA LYS A 142 -13.24 5.08 3.13
C LYS A 142 -14.01 6.16 3.90
N PRO A 143 -15.31 5.97 4.19
CA PRO A 143 -16.07 6.93 4.97
C PRO A 143 -15.40 7.21 6.32
N GLY A 144 -15.17 8.50 6.63
CA GLY A 144 -14.54 8.94 7.89
C GLY A 144 -13.01 8.87 7.92
N GLN A 145 -12.36 8.56 6.79
CA GLN A 145 -10.91 8.57 6.67
C GLN A 145 -10.42 10.00 6.36
N ASP A 146 -9.56 10.57 7.22
CA ASP A 146 -8.98 11.92 7.07
C ASP A 146 -7.50 11.90 6.63
N HIS A 147 -6.92 10.72 6.45
CA HIS A 147 -5.56 10.51 5.99
C HIS A 147 -5.56 9.63 4.74
N TYR A 148 -4.58 9.79 3.87
CA TYR A 148 -4.50 9.06 2.61
C TYR A 148 -3.06 8.69 2.28
N LEU A 149 -2.89 7.54 1.64
CA LEU A 149 -1.60 7.08 1.15
C LEU A 149 -1.34 7.66 -0.26
N SER A 150 -0.29 8.47 -0.41
CA SER A 150 0.15 9.03 -1.69
C SER A 150 1.52 8.53 -2.08
N ARG A 151 1.76 8.41 -3.38
CA ARG A 151 3.13 8.23 -3.88
C ARG A 151 3.93 9.51 -3.64
N LYS A 152 5.19 9.34 -3.30
CA LYS A 152 6.15 10.46 -3.25
C LYS A 152 6.46 10.93 -4.66
N ASP A 153 6.72 12.22 -4.81
CA ASP A 153 7.25 12.78 -6.05
C ASP A 153 8.64 12.24 -6.38
N GLN A 154 9.45 11.99 -5.34
CA GLN A 154 10.78 11.41 -5.45
C GLN A 154 10.89 10.18 -4.55
N GLU A 155 11.02 9.01 -5.19
CA GLU A 155 11.26 7.75 -4.52
C GLU A 155 12.63 7.76 -3.83
N THR A 156 12.71 7.13 -2.66
CA THR A 156 13.99 6.92 -1.96
C THR A 156 14.49 5.50 -2.17
N ASN A 157 15.76 5.24 -1.90
CA ASN A 157 16.31 3.89 -1.88
C ASN A 157 17.04 3.64 -0.56
N MET A 158 16.30 3.84 0.54
CA MET A 158 16.80 3.67 1.90
C MET A 158 16.33 2.33 2.45
N SER A 159 17.20 1.69 3.24
CA SER A 159 16.78 0.54 4.03
C SER A 159 15.77 0.99 5.09
N ILE A 160 14.62 0.33 5.16
CA ILE A 160 13.62 0.66 6.19
C ILE A 160 14.18 0.35 7.59
N PRO A 161 14.01 1.26 8.57
CA PRO A 161 14.31 0.95 9.97
C PRO A 161 13.39 -0.17 10.48
N MET A 162 13.92 -1.34 10.84
CA MET A 162 13.08 -2.48 11.25
C MET A 162 12.29 -2.24 12.54
N ASN A 163 12.67 -1.24 13.35
CA ASN A 163 11.91 -0.84 14.54
C ASN A 163 10.57 -0.15 14.23
N ILE A 164 10.32 0.21 12.97
CA ILE A 164 9.02 0.75 12.53
C ILE A 164 8.12 -0.33 11.92
N VAL A 165 8.54 -1.59 11.88
CA VAL A 165 7.79 -2.70 11.28
C VAL A 165 7.38 -3.70 12.35
N THR A 166 6.07 -3.92 12.49
CA THR A 166 5.50 -5.03 13.26
C THR A 166 5.08 -6.11 12.29
N PHE A 167 5.65 -7.31 12.42
CA PHE A 167 5.34 -8.45 11.57
C PHE A 167 4.15 -9.24 12.10
N TYR A 168 3.35 -9.75 11.17
CA TYR A 168 2.36 -10.77 11.43
C TYR A 168 3.01 -12.15 11.32
N ASP A 169 2.98 -12.91 12.41
CA ASP A 169 3.53 -14.26 12.50
C ASP A 169 2.43 -15.36 12.40
N GLY A 170 1.18 -14.97 12.13
CA GLY A 170 0.08 -15.90 11.88
C GLY A 170 0.13 -16.52 10.48
N GLY A 171 -0.78 -17.47 10.24
CA GLY A 171 -0.91 -18.14 8.94
C GLY A 171 -1.72 -17.34 7.93
N ILE A 172 -1.94 -17.95 6.77
CA ILE A 172 -2.85 -17.42 5.75
C ILE A 172 -4.26 -17.90 6.06
N ASP A 173 -5.22 -16.98 6.09
CA ASP A 173 -6.65 -17.23 6.28
C ASP A 173 -7.34 -17.70 4.98
#